data_AF-A0A8S3V7T0-F1
#
_entry.id   AF-A0A8S3V7T0-F1
#
_cell.length_a   1.000
_cell.length_b   1.000
_cell.length_c   1.000
_cell.angle_alpha   90.00
_cell.angle_beta   90.00
_cell.angle_gamma   90.00
#
_symmetry.space_group_name_H-M   'P 1'
#
loop_
_entity.id
_entity.type
_entity.pdbx_description
1 polymer ?
#
loop_
_entity_poly.entity_id
_entity_poly.type
_entity_poly.pdbx_seq_one_letter_code
_entity_poly.pdbx_strand_id
1 'polypeptide(L)'
;MYLHNRLPLQINAYFRECNGRALCNCGLAVRSGDSVFVANFCETIVERDGISERKLNRYVIQRLCDDQSLIVIENGNTIEVILPTGTKVRFSHGQVYHFYGITGIYIYPTSLDRDLTKGLCGIYNGQSNDDFTPEGATVPTSDPVTFAKSWKYV
;
A
#
# COMPACT_ATOMS: atom_id res chain seq x y z
N MET A 1 3.24 0.54 5.50
CA MET A 1 2.54 -0.76 5.74
C MET A 1 3.45 -1.97 5.57
N TYR A 2 4.35 -1.97 4.59
CA TYR A 2 5.44 -2.92 4.43
C TYR A 2 6.73 -2.12 4.28
N LEU A 3 7.76 -2.47 5.03
CA LEU A 3 9.05 -1.81 5.01
C LEU A 3 10.13 -2.88 5.02
N HIS A 4 11.08 -2.77 4.10
CA HIS A 4 12.20 -3.68 4.03
C HIS A 4 13.37 -3.15 4.88
N ASN A 5 14.03 -4.02 5.65
CA ASN A 5 15.04 -3.64 6.64
C ASN A 5 16.42 -3.32 6.03
N ARG A 6 16.74 -3.91 4.87
CA ARG A 6 18.04 -3.70 4.17
C ARG A 6 17.95 -2.88 2.89
N LEU A 7 16.97 -3.15 2.04
CA LEU A 7 16.75 -2.46 0.78
C LEU A 7 15.82 -1.25 0.98
N PRO A 8 15.94 -0.18 0.19
CA PRO A 8 15.10 1.00 0.28
C PRO A 8 13.71 0.77 -0.33
N LEU A 9 13.03 -0.31 0.09
CA LEU A 9 11.71 -0.71 -0.40
C LEU A 9 10.65 -0.42 0.66
N GLN A 10 9.59 0.26 0.26
CA GLN A 10 8.51 0.64 1.16
C GLN A 10 7.18 0.65 0.41
N ILE A 11 6.15 0.11 1.06
CA ILE A 11 4.78 0.13 0.54
C ILE A 11 3.91 0.73 1.63
N ASN A 12 3.16 1.76 1.27
CA ASN A 12 2.27 2.50 2.15
C ASN A 12 0.87 2.52 1.58
N ALA A 13 -0.11 2.06 2.36
CA ALA A 13 -1.52 2.25 2.05
C ALA A 13 -2.01 3.51 2.75
N TYR A 14 -2.91 4.23 2.09
CA TYR A 14 -3.60 5.36 2.64
C TYR A 14 -5.09 5.05 2.73
N PHE A 15 -5.65 5.31 3.91
CA PHE A 15 -7.03 5.02 4.23
C PHE A 15 -7.80 6.30 4.47
N ARG A 16 -9.06 6.33 4.06
CA ARG A 16 -10.00 7.41 4.37
C ARG A 16 -11.26 6.83 4.98
N GLU A 17 -12.00 7.66 5.70
CA GLU A 17 -13.34 7.29 6.13
C GLU A 17 -14.24 7.03 4.91
N CYS A 18 -14.99 5.93 5.01
CA CYS A 18 -16.05 5.55 4.10
C CYS A 18 -17.26 5.09 4.91
N ASN A 19 -18.45 5.48 4.45
CA ASN A 19 -19.73 5.06 5.04
C ASN A 19 -19.88 5.35 6.55
N GLY A 20 -19.18 6.35 7.09
CA GLY A 20 -19.36 6.86 8.46
C GLY A 20 -18.85 5.97 9.60
N ARG A 21 -18.28 4.80 9.30
CA ARG A 21 -17.92 3.78 10.31
C ARG A 21 -16.65 3.01 10.01
N ALA A 22 -16.19 3.01 8.77
CA ALA A 22 -15.07 2.19 8.32
C ALA A 22 -14.00 3.05 7.66
N LEU A 23 -12.78 2.53 7.65
CA LEU A 23 -11.69 3.06 6.84
C LEU A 23 -11.57 2.22 5.57
N CYS A 24 -11.62 2.87 4.41
CA CYS A 24 -11.43 2.23 3.11
C CYS A 24 -10.06 2.57 2.53
N ASN A 25 -9.46 1.60 1.82
CA ASN A 25 -8.26 1.83 1.03
C ASN A 25 -8.58 2.84 -0.08
N CYS A 26 -7.82 3.93 -0.14
CA CYS A 26 -7.98 4.90 -1.21
C CYS A 26 -6.68 5.34 -1.85
N GLY A 27 -5.54 5.14 -1.19
CA GLY A 27 -4.24 5.40 -1.80
C GLY A 27 -3.26 4.26 -1.56
N LEU A 28 -2.28 4.17 -2.45
CA LEU A 28 -1.16 3.24 -2.35
C LEU A 28 0.09 3.94 -2.87
N ALA A 29 1.18 3.89 -2.13
CA ALA A 29 2.49 4.31 -2.58
C ALA A 29 3.46 3.13 -2.50
N VAL A 30 4.18 2.84 -3.58
CA VAL A 30 5.23 1.83 -3.67
C VAL A 30 6.53 2.54 -4.01
N ARG A 31 7.52 2.44 -3.13
CA ARG A 31 8.82 3.08 -3.27
C ARG A 31 9.92 2.03 -3.41
N SER A 32 10.85 2.28 -4.30
CA SER A 32 12.11 1.56 -4.46
C SER A 32 13.24 2.56 -4.69
N GLY A 33 14.00 2.86 -3.64
CA GLY A 33 15.03 3.91 -3.67
C GLY A 33 14.42 5.27 -3.99
N ASP A 34 14.81 5.83 -5.14
CA ASP A 34 14.33 7.12 -5.65
C ASP A 34 13.14 7.00 -6.61
N SER A 35 12.79 5.78 -7.02
CA SER A 35 11.60 5.52 -7.82
C SER A 35 10.37 5.35 -6.93
N VAL A 36 9.26 5.96 -7.33
CA VAL A 36 7.98 5.87 -6.62
C VAL A 36 6.81 5.71 -7.59
N PHE A 37 5.92 4.78 -7.24
CA PHE A 37 4.60 4.63 -7.83
C PHE A 37 3.57 5.08 -6.79
N VAL A 38 2.66 5.98 -7.18
CA VAL A 38 1.59 6.45 -6.29
C VAL A 38 0.25 6.27 -7.00
N ALA A 39 -0.64 5.49 -6.41
CA ALA A 39 -2.04 5.40 -6.77
C ALA A 39 -2.88 6.24 -5.79
N ASN A 40 -3.61 7.22 -6.32
CA ASN A 40 -4.53 8.08 -5.57
C ASN A 40 -5.95 7.91 -6.12
N PHE A 41 -6.75 7.15 -5.39
CA PHE A 41 -8.18 6.95 -5.59
C PHE A 41 -8.99 7.56 -4.44
N CYS A 42 -8.41 8.52 -3.70
CA CYS A 42 -9.05 9.18 -2.59
C CYS A 42 -10.02 10.28 -3.02
N GLU A 43 -10.05 10.68 -4.29
CA GLU A 43 -10.95 11.72 -4.77
C GLU A 43 -12.31 11.12 -5.15
N THR A 44 -13.23 11.21 -4.21
CA THR A 44 -14.67 11.11 -4.44
C THR A 44 -15.13 12.39 -5.11
N ILE A 45 -15.52 12.32 -6.38
CA ILE A 45 -16.52 13.20 -7.03
C ILE A 45 -16.38 14.70 -6.68
N VAL A 46 -15.85 15.50 -7.60
CA VAL A 46 -16.04 16.95 -7.52
C VAL A 46 -17.44 17.23 -8.07
N GLU A 47 -18.37 17.62 -7.20
CA GLU A 47 -19.64 18.21 -7.67
C GLU A 47 -19.34 19.65 -8.09
N ARG A 48 -19.35 19.91 -9.40
CA ARG A 48 -19.32 21.25 -9.96
C ARG A 48 -20.58 21.43 -10.81
N ASP A 49 -21.39 22.43 -10.48
CA ASP A 49 -22.57 22.81 -11.28
C ASP A 49 -23.53 21.64 -11.59
N GLY A 50 -23.75 20.74 -10.63
CA GLY A 50 -24.62 19.57 -10.80
C GLY A 50 -24.01 18.44 -11.64
N ILE A 51 -22.74 18.55 -12.03
CA ILE A 51 -21.98 17.53 -12.75
C ILE A 51 -21.04 16.82 -11.76
N SER A 52 -21.19 15.51 -11.66
CA SER A 52 -20.29 14.63 -10.91
C SER A 52 -19.05 14.35 -11.77
N GLU A 53 -18.00 15.17 -11.64
CA GLU A 53 -16.74 14.91 -12.33
C GLU A 53 -15.87 13.95 -11.53
N ARG A 54 -15.54 12.81 -12.15
CA ARG A 54 -14.56 11.86 -11.64
C ARG A 54 -13.17 12.34 -12.05
N LYS A 55 -12.31 12.71 -11.10
CA LYS A 55 -10.92 13.03 -11.43
C LYS A 55 -10.19 11.78 -11.93
N LEU A 56 -9.61 11.88 -13.13
CA LEU A 56 -9.04 10.75 -13.87
C LEU A 56 -7.53 10.55 -13.63
N ASN A 57 -6.84 11.51 -13.02
CA ASN A 57 -5.42 11.39 -12.66
C ASN A 57 -5.26 10.54 -11.40
N ARG A 58 -5.43 9.22 -11.56
CA ARG A 58 -5.56 8.25 -10.46
C ARG A 58 -4.25 7.63 -10.00
N TYR A 59 -3.16 7.80 -10.76
CA TYR A 59 -1.84 7.41 -10.32
C TYR A 59 -0.76 8.26 -10.98
N VAL A 60 0.38 8.37 -10.31
CA VAL A 60 1.59 9.03 -10.77
C VAL A 60 2.71 8.00 -10.69
N ILE A 61 3.43 7.82 -11.79
CA ILE A 61 4.66 7.02 -11.81
C ILE A 61 5.81 7.99 -11.97
N GLN A 62 6.68 8.05 -10.97
CA GLN A 62 7.92 8.80 -11.04
C GLN A 62 9.09 7.82 -11.00
N ARG A 63 9.71 7.61 -12.16
CA ARG A 63 10.95 6.85 -12.32
C ARG A 63 12.10 7.85 -12.35
N LEU A 64 12.97 7.80 -11.36
CA LEU A 64 14.20 8.58 -11.31
C LEU A 64 15.39 7.62 -11.49
N CYS A 65 16.46 8.14 -12.11
CA CYS A 65 17.53 7.46 -12.83
C CYS A 65 17.96 6.06 -12.33
N ASP A 66 18.28 5.22 -13.31
CA ASP A 66 18.68 3.80 -13.31
C ASP A 66 17.55 2.76 -13.41
N ASP A 67 17.67 1.93 -14.45
CA ASP A 67 16.72 0.98 -15.01
C ASP A 67 16.39 -0.24 -14.13
N GLN A 68 16.70 -0.18 -12.83
CA GLN A 68 16.21 -1.16 -11.84
C GLN A 68 14.78 -0.80 -11.36
N SER A 69 14.10 0.01 -12.18
CA SER A 69 12.85 0.69 -11.88
C SER A 69 11.67 -0.28 -11.73
N LEU A 70 10.82 0.01 -10.74
CA LEU A 70 9.51 -0.60 -10.53
C LEU A 70 8.82 -0.97 -11.86
N ILE A 71 8.53 -2.24 -12.07
CA ILE A 71 7.77 -2.68 -13.25
C ILE A 71 6.29 -2.55 -12.92
N VAL A 72 5.53 -1.87 -13.76
CA VAL A 72 4.09 -1.69 -13.57
C VAL A 72 3.37 -2.41 -14.71
N ILE A 73 2.47 -3.33 -14.35
CA ILE A 73 1.65 -4.10 -15.26
C ILE A 73 0.20 -3.74 -15.00
N GLU A 74 -0.49 -3.28 -16.04
CA GLU A 74 -1.90 -2.89 -15.97
C GLU A 74 -2.76 -3.92 -16.70
N ASN A 75 -3.81 -4.40 -16.04
CA ASN A 75 -4.79 -5.32 -16.61
C ASN A 75 -6.20 -4.89 -16.17
N GLY A 76 -6.84 -4.07 -17.01
CA GLY A 76 -8.14 -3.47 -16.73
C GLY A 76 -8.09 -2.67 -15.43
N ASN A 77 -8.85 -3.12 -14.43
CA ASN A 77 -8.93 -2.47 -13.11
C ASN A 77 -7.90 -2.99 -12.10
N THR A 78 -6.99 -3.87 -12.52
CA THR A 78 -5.95 -4.45 -11.67
C THR A 78 -4.59 -3.95 -12.10
N ILE A 79 -3.80 -3.49 -11.14
CA ILE A 79 -2.45 -3.01 -11.34
C ILE A 79 -1.52 -3.87 -10.47
N GLU A 80 -0.43 -4.35 -11.05
CA GLU A 80 0.65 -5.07 -10.37
C GLU A 80 1.95 -4.28 -10.50
N VAL A 81 2.55 -3.94 -9.37
CA VAL A 81 3.86 -3.29 -9.27
C VAL A 81 4.88 -4.33 -8.80
N ILE A 82 5.91 -4.59 -9.58
CA ILE A 82 6.98 -5.54 -9.27
C ILE A 82 8.22 -4.75 -8.83
N LEU A 83 8.70 -5.06 -7.62
CA LEU A 83 9.91 -4.48 -7.03
C LEU A 83 11.16 -5.23 -7.51
N PRO A 84 12.38 -4.66 -7.34
CA PRO A 84 13.63 -5.30 -7.78
C PRO A 84 13.90 -6.68 -7.17
N THR A 85 13.36 -6.95 -5.99
CA THR A 85 13.40 -8.25 -5.30
C THR A 85 12.48 -9.30 -5.92
N GLY A 86 11.67 -8.92 -6.91
CA GLY A 86 10.59 -9.73 -7.48
C GLY A 86 9.30 -9.69 -6.67
N THR A 87 9.26 -8.99 -5.53
CA THR A 87 8.07 -8.79 -4.70
C THR A 87 6.99 -8.12 -5.54
N LYS A 88 5.76 -8.62 -5.48
CA LYS A 88 4.65 -8.09 -6.27
C LYS A 88 3.64 -7.39 -5.36
N VAL A 89 3.25 -6.18 -5.75
CA VAL A 89 2.18 -5.42 -5.11
C VAL A 89 1.04 -5.33 -6.09
N ARG A 90 -0.01 -6.11 -5.85
CA ARG A 90 -1.20 -6.14 -6.69
C ARG A 90 -2.33 -5.41 -5.98
N PHE A 91 -2.95 -4.47 -6.66
CA PHE A 91 -4.18 -3.87 -6.18
C PHE A 91 -5.21 -3.77 -7.29
N SER A 92 -6.48 -3.78 -6.89
CA SER A 92 -7.60 -3.57 -7.80
C SER A 92 -8.37 -2.32 -7.36
N HIS A 93 -8.87 -1.57 -8.33
CA HIS A 93 -9.71 -0.41 -8.06
C HIS A 93 -11.10 -0.59 -8.67
N GLY A 94 -12.10 0.03 -8.06
CA GLY A 94 -13.47 -0.16 -8.50
C GLY A 94 -14.47 0.60 -7.66
N GLN A 95 -15.73 0.47 -8.05
CA GLN A 95 -16.83 1.01 -7.29
C GLN A 95 -17.23 0.02 -6.19
N VAL A 96 -17.24 0.50 -4.95
CA VAL A 96 -17.72 -0.20 -3.76
C VAL A 96 -18.83 0.67 -3.16
N TYR A 97 -20.09 0.26 -3.37
CA TYR A 97 -21.27 1.07 -3.05
C TYR A 97 -21.22 2.48 -3.69
N HIS A 98 -21.20 3.55 -2.88
CA HIS A 98 -21.15 4.95 -3.30
C HIS A 98 -19.72 5.52 -3.40
N PHE A 99 -18.70 4.68 -3.21
CA PHE A 99 -17.29 5.08 -3.21
C PHE A 99 -16.56 4.41 -4.37
N TYR A 100 -15.67 5.14 -5.05
CA TYR A 100 -14.72 4.56 -5.99
C TYR A 100 -13.34 4.59 -5.34
N GLY A 101 -12.69 3.42 -5.23
CA GLY A 101 -11.43 3.31 -4.50
C GLY A 101 -10.69 2.02 -4.76
N ILE A 102 -9.76 1.69 -3.87
CA ILE A 102 -8.98 0.46 -3.94
C ILE A 102 -9.77 -0.63 -3.20
N THR A 103 -10.11 -1.72 -3.89
CA THR A 103 -10.91 -2.82 -3.31
C THR A 103 -10.06 -3.81 -2.53
N GLY A 104 -8.77 -3.93 -2.86
CA GLY A 104 -7.82 -4.79 -2.15
C GLY A 104 -6.39 -4.47 -2.55
N ILE A 105 -5.47 -4.64 -1.59
CA ILE A 105 -4.03 -4.50 -1.75
C ILE A 105 -3.41 -5.82 -1.28
N TYR A 106 -2.67 -6.47 -2.16
CA TYR A 106 -2.00 -7.73 -1.91
C TYR A 106 -0.51 -7.57 -2.15
N ILE A 107 0.30 -8.01 -1.18
CA ILE A 107 1.76 -8.00 -1.27
C ILE A 107 2.20 -9.46 -1.30
N TYR A 108 2.90 -9.86 -2.36
CA TYR A 108 3.47 -11.19 -2.54
C TYR A 108 5.00 -11.08 -2.42
N PRO A 109 5.56 -11.21 -1.20
CA PRO A 109 7.00 -11.20 -0.99
C PRO A 109 7.67 -12.42 -1.61
N THR A 110 8.97 -12.30 -1.91
CA THR A 110 9.81 -13.42 -2.34
C THR A 110 10.66 -13.92 -1.18
N SER A 111 11.35 -15.05 -1.35
CA SER A 111 12.28 -15.56 -0.34
C SER A 111 13.40 -14.58 0.02
N LEU A 112 13.67 -13.57 -0.83
CA LEU A 112 14.64 -12.51 -0.54
C LEU A 112 14.17 -11.53 0.53
N ASP A 113 12.86 -11.44 0.78
CA ASP A 113 12.27 -10.57 1.80
C ASP A 113 12.15 -11.26 3.18
N ARG A 114 12.42 -12.57 3.25
CA ARG A 114 12.21 -13.38 4.46
C ARG A 114 13.01 -12.82 5.64
N ASP A 115 12.35 -12.65 6.78
CA ASP A 115 12.96 -12.10 8.00
C ASP A 115 13.50 -10.66 7.83
N LEU A 116 13.17 -9.99 6.71
CA LEU A 116 13.66 -8.67 6.34
C LEU A 116 12.55 -7.64 6.15
N THR A 117 11.32 -7.98 6.49
CA THR A 117 10.19 -7.05 6.46
C THR A 117 9.85 -6.54 7.86
N LYS A 118 9.09 -5.46 7.92
CA LYS A 118 8.37 -4.99 9.10
C LYS A 118 7.17 -4.16 8.66
N GLY A 119 6.27 -3.89 9.59
CA GLY A 119 5.06 -3.10 9.35
C GLY A 119 3.79 -3.89 9.67
N LEU A 120 2.68 -3.41 9.12
CA LEU A 120 1.36 -4.03 9.30
C LEU A 120 1.26 -5.46 8.75
N CYS A 121 2.17 -5.85 7.85
CA CYS A 121 2.26 -7.20 7.29
C CYS A 121 3.26 -8.12 8.03
N GLY A 122 3.81 -7.68 9.17
CA GLY A 122 4.74 -8.49 9.96
C GLY A 122 6.14 -8.61 9.36
N ILE A 123 6.92 -9.57 9.87
CA ILE A 123 8.35 -9.74 9.53
C ILE A 123 8.62 -10.87 8.52
N TYR A 124 7.56 -11.51 8.02
CA TYR A 124 7.63 -12.55 6.98
C TYR A 124 8.58 -13.71 7.34
N ASN A 125 8.49 -14.20 8.57
CA ASN A 125 9.26 -15.34 9.08
C ASN A 125 8.45 -16.66 9.13
N GLY A 126 7.14 -16.59 8.83
CA GLY A 126 6.21 -17.73 8.90
C GLY A 126 5.71 -18.05 10.31
N GLN A 127 5.95 -17.18 11.28
CA GLN A 127 5.47 -17.29 12.66
C GLN A 127 4.52 -16.12 12.93
N SER A 128 3.29 -16.39 13.37
CA SER A 128 2.30 -15.33 13.57
C SER A 128 2.34 -14.68 14.95
N ASN A 129 3.15 -15.23 15.86
CA ASN A 129 3.23 -14.78 17.25
C ASN A 129 4.00 -13.45 17.43
N ASP A 130 4.81 -13.06 16.45
CA ASP A 130 5.60 -11.83 16.46
C ASP A 130 5.17 -10.78 15.42
N ASP A 131 4.19 -11.11 14.57
CA ASP A 131 3.69 -10.23 13.52
C ASP A 131 3.11 -8.91 14.06
N PHE A 132 2.56 -8.91 15.28
CA PHE A 132 2.04 -7.72 15.95
C PHE A 132 3.12 -7.01 16.78
N THR A 133 4.28 -6.75 16.19
CA THR A 133 5.34 -5.95 16.82
C THR A 133 5.13 -4.46 16.50
N PRO A 134 4.84 -3.60 17.51
CA PRO A 134 4.69 -2.16 17.28
C PRO A 134 5.95 -1.51 16.69
N GLU A 135 5.77 -0.42 15.97
CA GLU A 135 6.88 0.40 15.48
C GLU A 135 7.78 0.85 16.65
N GLY A 136 9.10 0.69 16.48
CA GLY A 136 10.10 1.00 17.51
C GLY A 136 10.19 0.00 18.68
N ALA A 137 9.34 -1.02 18.74
CA ALA A 137 9.37 -2.03 19.80
C ALA A 137 10.16 -3.28 19.40
N THR A 138 10.61 -4.04 20.40
CA THR A 138 11.26 -5.35 20.24
C THR A 138 10.38 -6.52 20.70
N VAL A 139 9.21 -6.23 21.25
CA VAL A 139 8.29 -7.22 21.82
C VAL A 139 6.92 -7.06 21.16
N PRO A 140 6.26 -8.17 20.76
CA PRO A 140 4.93 -8.11 20.18
C PRO A 140 3.85 -7.73 21.21
N THR A 141 2.74 -7.20 20.72
CA THR A 141 1.53 -6.92 21.51
C THR A 141 0.36 -7.77 21.04
N SER A 142 -0.53 -8.13 21.97
CA SER A 142 -1.82 -8.76 21.64
C SER A 142 -2.91 -7.74 21.28
N ASP A 143 -2.66 -6.43 21.47
CA ASP A 143 -3.61 -5.37 21.11
C ASP A 143 -3.40 -4.91 19.65
N PRO A 144 -4.29 -5.29 18.71
CA PRO A 144 -4.19 -4.89 17.31
C PRO A 144 -4.32 -3.39 17.10
N VAL A 145 -5.02 -2.67 17.99
CA VAL A 145 -5.23 -1.22 17.85
C VAL A 145 -3.94 -0.47 18.20
N THR A 146 -3.28 -0.84 19.29
CA THR A 146 -1.96 -0.31 19.63
C THR A 146 -0.94 -0.63 18.55
N PHE A 147 -0.91 -1.88 18.07
CA PHE A 147 -0.07 -2.27 16.94
C PHE A 147 -0.32 -1.39 15.71
N ALA A 148 -1.55 -1.33 15.20
CA ALA A 148 -1.87 -0.59 13.99
C ALA A 148 -1.59 0.93 14.10
N LYS A 149 -1.84 1.54 15.27
CA LYS A 149 -1.59 2.97 15.51
C LYS A 149 -0.09 3.30 15.51
N SER A 150 0.76 2.40 15.98
CA SER A 150 2.22 2.61 15.99
C SER A 150 2.78 2.78 14.57
N TRP A 151 2.18 2.13 13.58
CA TRP A 151 2.59 2.17 12.17
C TRP A 151 1.93 3.28 11.34
N LYS A 152 1.19 4.22 11.94
CA LYS A 152 0.38 5.22 11.20
C LYS A 152 1.20 6.17 10.31
N TYR A 153 2.39 6.55 10.75
CA TYR A 153 3.21 7.59 10.11
C TYR A 153 4.47 7.05 9.42
N VAL A 154 4.52 5.72 9.21
CA VAL A 154 5.63 4.99 8.58
C VAL A 154 5.16 4.33 7.29
#